data_AF-A0A831YQI3-F1
#
_entry.id   AF-A0A831YQI3-F1
#
_cell.length_a   1.000
_cell.length_b   1.000
_cell.length_c   1.000
_cell.angle_alpha   90.00
_cell.angle_beta   90.00
_cell.angle_gamma   90.00
#
_symmetry.space_group_name_H-M   'P 1'
#
loop_
_entity.id
_entity.type
_entity.pdbx_description
1 polymer ?
#
loop_
_entity_poly.entity_id
_entity_poly.type
_entity_poly.pdbx_seq_one_letter_code
_entity_poly.pdbx_strand_id
1 'polypeptide(L)'
;MPRLSNRATHMPASPIRKLVPFAEGAKARGIHVYHLNIGQPDIPTPKEMMDAYRNTTLTVLPYSHSAGSWEYREHLAQYYRSHGIEVDKEHVLVTTGGSEAIIFTFMTIMDPGDEVIIP
;
A
#
# COMPACT_ATOMS: atom_id res chain seq x y z
N MET A 1 -24.01 -6.46 -23.36
CA MET A 1 -23.30 -6.47 -22.07
C MET A 1 -21.93 -5.83 -22.27
N PRO A 2 -21.44 -5.02 -21.33
CA PRO A 2 -20.09 -4.46 -21.43
C PRO A 2 -19.05 -5.59 -21.44
N ARG A 3 -18.04 -5.46 -22.29
CA ARG A 3 -16.93 -6.41 -22.40
C ARG A 3 -15.80 -5.97 -21.47
N LEU A 4 -15.28 -6.90 -20.68
CA LEU A 4 -14.09 -6.67 -19.85
C LEU A 4 -12.84 -6.52 -20.73
N SER A 5 -11.86 -5.75 -20.28
CA SER A 5 -10.56 -5.66 -20.94
C SER A 5 -9.80 -6.99 -20.84
N ASN A 6 -8.89 -7.25 -21.78
CA ASN A 6 -8.06 -8.45 -21.74
C ASN A 6 -7.23 -8.51 -20.43
N ARG A 7 -6.77 -7.38 -19.89
CA ARG A 7 -6.04 -7.33 -18.61
C ARG A 7 -6.90 -7.88 -17.46
N ALA A 8 -8.17 -7.49 -17.41
CA ALA A 8 -9.09 -7.94 -16.36
C ALA A 8 -9.43 -9.43 -16.50
N THR A 9 -9.57 -9.94 -17.72
CA THR A 9 -9.88 -11.37 -17.94
C THR A 9 -8.71 -12.30 -17.60
N HIS A 10 -7.47 -11.83 -17.73
CA HIS A 10 -6.28 -12.62 -17.42
C HIS A 10 -5.84 -12.52 -15.94
N MET A 11 -6.39 -11.59 -15.16
CA MET A 11 -6.03 -11.44 -13.74
C MET A 11 -6.50 -12.66 -12.94
N PRO A 12 -5.59 -13.44 -12.32
CA PRO A 12 -5.97 -14.63 -11.59
C PRO A 12 -6.64 -14.27 -10.26
N ALA A 13 -7.60 -15.09 -9.83
CA ALA A 13 -8.15 -15.00 -8.49
C ALA A 13 -7.09 -15.42 -7.45
N SER A 14 -6.91 -14.61 -6.41
CA SER A 14 -5.96 -14.89 -5.32
C SER A 14 -6.25 -16.25 -4.66
N PRO A 15 -5.27 -17.18 -4.62
CA PRO A 15 -5.42 -18.46 -3.91
C PRO A 15 -5.71 -18.28 -2.43
N ILE A 16 -5.12 -17.29 -1.78
CA ILE A 16 -5.37 -16.98 -0.35
C ILE A 16 -6.83 -16.58 -0.15
N ARG A 17 -7.38 -15.70 -1.01
CA ARG A 17 -8.77 -15.25 -0.89
C ARG A 17 -9.79 -16.36 -1.14
N LYS A 18 -9.44 -17.37 -1.96
CA LYS A 18 -10.29 -18.56 -2.15
C LYS A 18 -10.51 -19.35 -0.85
N LEU A 19 -9.62 -19.21 0.15
CA LEU A 19 -9.73 -19.90 1.44
C LEU A 19 -10.66 -19.19 2.43
N VAL A 20 -11.02 -17.91 2.18
CA VAL A 20 -11.82 -17.10 3.11
C VAL A 20 -13.17 -17.76 3.44
N PRO A 21 -13.97 -18.24 2.46
CA PRO A 21 -15.26 -18.87 2.77
C PRO A 21 -15.14 -20.13 3.64
N PHE A 22 -14.04 -20.88 3.50
CA PHE A 22 -13.79 -22.08 4.31
C PHE A 22 -13.44 -21.71 5.76
N ALA A 23 -12.60 -20.68 5.94
CA ALA A 23 -12.26 -20.16 7.27
C ALA A 23 -13.50 -19.58 7.98
N GLU A 24 -14.34 -18.83 7.26
CA GLU A 24 -15.61 -18.32 7.79
C GLU A 24 -16.57 -19.45 8.16
N GLY A 25 -16.71 -20.47 7.30
CA GLY A 25 -17.51 -21.65 7.60
C GLY A 25 -17.00 -22.43 8.81
N ALA A 26 -15.69 -22.53 9.01
CA ALA A 26 -15.11 -23.14 10.20
C ALA A 26 -15.45 -22.35 11.47
N LYS A 27 -15.26 -21.02 11.45
CA LYS A 27 -15.64 -20.12 12.55
C LYS A 27 -17.14 -20.24 12.89
N ALA A 28 -18.00 -20.29 11.89
CA ALA A 28 -19.45 -20.45 12.08
C ALA A 28 -19.83 -21.77 12.77
N ARG A 29 -19.00 -22.82 12.63
CA ARG A 29 -19.15 -24.10 13.35
C ARG A 29 -18.51 -24.10 14.75
N GLY A 30 -18.06 -22.94 15.24
CA GLY A 30 -17.39 -22.80 16.54
C GLY A 30 -15.92 -23.24 16.54
N ILE A 31 -15.32 -23.47 15.37
CA ILE A 31 -13.89 -23.83 15.27
C ILE A 31 -13.06 -22.56 15.35
N HIS A 32 -12.09 -22.54 16.27
CA HIS A 32 -11.12 -21.46 16.35
C HIS A 32 -10.11 -21.55 15.19
N VAL A 33 -9.92 -20.46 14.46
CA VAL A 33 -9.02 -20.38 13.31
C VAL A 33 -7.91 -19.38 13.59
N TYR A 34 -6.67 -19.86 13.68
CA TYR A 34 -5.47 -19.04 13.76
C TYR A 34 -5.07 -18.56 12.36
N HIS A 35 -4.98 -17.25 12.16
CA HIS A 35 -4.63 -16.65 10.87
C HIS A 35 -3.12 -16.40 10.81
N LEU A 36 -2.41 -17.26 10.07
CA LEU A 36 -0.96 -17.15 9.81
C LEU A 36 -0.65 -16.85 8.33
N ASN A 37 -1.66 -16.39 7.59
CA ASN A 37 -1.66 -16.31 6.13
C ASN A 37 -1.73 -14.88 5.57
N ILE A 38 -1.92 -13.88 6.43
CA ILE A 38 -2.03 -12.47 6.04
C ILE A 38 -0.91 -11.69 6.73
N GLY A 39 -0.18 -10.87 5.98
CA GLY A 39 0.92 -10.04 6.49
C GLY A 39 0.47 -8.79 7.26
N GLN A 40 -0.64 -8.84 8.00
CA GLN A 40 -1.09 -7.75 8.86
C GLN A 40 -0.41 -7.89 10.23
N PRO A 41 0.42 -6.91 10.66
CA PRO A 41 0.97 -6.92 12.00
C PRO A 41 -0.12 -6.79 13.08
N ASP A 42 0.13 -7.41 14.23
CA ASP A 42 -0.67 -7.28 15.45
C ASP A 42 -0.10 -6.24 16.44
N ILE A 43 1.03 -5.64 16.10
CA ILE A 43 1.66 -4.57 16.88
C ILE A 43 0.79 -3.29 16.77
N PRO A 44 0.47 -2.62 17.90
CA PRO A 44 -0.30 -1.39 17.86
C PRO A 44 0.39 -0.27 17.08
N THR A 45 -0.40 0.50 16.32
CA THR A 45 0.07 1.77 15.76
C THR A 45 0.58 2.69 16.88
N PRO A 46 1.75 3.34 16.73
CA PRO A 46 2.31 4.24 17.75
C PRO A 46 1.32 5.31 18.21
N LYS A 47 1.34 5.61 19.53
CA LYS A 47 0.38 6.54 20.15
C LYS A 47 0.48 7.94 19.53
N GLU A 48 1.70 8.37 19.23
CA GLU A 48 2.02 9.67 18.64
C GLU A 48 1.30 9.87 17.30
N MET A 49 1.25 8.81 16.48
CA MET A 49 0.53 8.82 15.20
C MET A 49 -0.99 8.87 15.44
N MET A 50 -1.51 8.06 16.36
CA MET A 50 -2.94 8.08 16.70
C MET A 50 -3.39 9.43 17.25
N ASP A 51 -2.55 10.07 18.07
CA ASP A 51 -2.81 11.38 18.65
C ASP A 51 -2.76 12.49 17.59
N ALA A 52 -1.83 12.43 16.63
CA ALA A 52 -1.75 13.39 15.53
C ALA A 52 -3.05 13.46 14.72
N TYR A 53 -3.71 12.31 14.49
CA TYR A 53 -5.02 12.27 13.85
C TYR A 53 -6.14 12.77 14.77
N ARG A 54 -6.19 12.30 16.02
CA ARG A 54 -7.27 12.64 16.96
C ARG A 54 -7.31 14.12 17.33
N ASN A 55 -6.13 14.73 17.45
CA ASN A 55 -5.98 16.10 17.92
C ASN A 55 -5.85 17.10 16.76
N THR A 56 -6.16 16.69 15.53
CA THR A 56 -6.14 17.60 14.39
C THR A 56 -7.14 18.74 14.59
N THR A 57 -6.71 19.96 14.33
CA THR A 57 -7.56 21.16 14.36
C THR A 57 -8.05 21.54 12.97
N LEU A 58 -7.75 20.71 11.96
CA LEU A 58 -8.19 20.92 10.58
C LEU A 58 -9.71 20.88 10.51
N THR A 59 -10.31 22.00 10.11
CA THR A 59 -11.75 22.09 9.80
C THR A 59 -12.04 21.82 8.33
N VAL A 60 -11.01 21.82 7.48
CA VAL A 60 -11.05 21.48 6.07
C VAL A 60 -9.91 20.50 5.79
N LEU A 61 -10.20 19.44 5.05
CA LEU A 61 -9.21 18.47 4.54
C LEU A 61 -8.93 18.79 3.06
N PRO A 62 -7.93 19.64 2.76
CA PRO A 62 -7.63 20.00 1.38
C PRO A 62 -6.91 18.86 0.66
N TYR A 63 -6.90 18.93 -0.68
CA TYR A 63 -5.93 18.18 -1.46
C TYR A 63 -4.50 18.60 -1.05
N SER A 64 -3.63 17.62 -0.87
CA SER A 64 -2.20 17.86 -0.72
C SER A 64 -1.57 18.17 -2.08
N HIS A 65 -0.31 18.64 -2.06
CA HIS A 65 0.49 18.71 -3.26
C HIS A 65 0.63 17.32 -3.88
N SER A 66 0.56 17.19 -5.21
CA SER A 66 0.49 15.89 -5.90
C SER A 66 1.69 14.97 -5.63
N ALA A 67 2.84 15.53 -5.29
CA ALA A 67 4.03 14.77 -4.90
C ALA A 67 4.11 14.40 -3.40
N GLY A 68 3.14 14.85 -2.59
CA GLY A 68 3.21 14.89 -1.13
C GLY A 68 3.56 16.27 -0.59
N SER A 69 3.22 16.54 0.67
CA SER A 69 3.59 17.79 1.34
C SER A 69 5.10 17.94 1.45
N TRP A 70 5.57 19.18 1.43
CA TRP A 70 6.99 19.49 1.47
C TRP A 70 7.65 18.94 2.74
N GLU A 71 7.01 19.14 3.90
CA GLU A 71 7.50 18.72 5.20
C GLU A 71 7.64 17.20 5.28
N TYR A 72 6.65 16.48 4.74
CA TYR A 72 6.67 15.02 4.78
C TYR A 72 7.77 14.44 3.89
N ARG A 73 7.96 14.98 2.69
CA ARG A 73 9.02 14.56 1.77
C ARG A 73 10.41 14.83 2.35
N GLU A 74 10.59 15.98 3.02
CA GLU A 74 11.86 16.30 3.70
C GLU A 74 12.15 15.33 4.85
N HIS A 75 11.15 15.01 5.68
CA HIS A 75 11.32 14.02 6.74
C HIS A 75 11.61 12.61 6.21
N LEU A 76 10.98 12.20 5.10
CA LEU A 76 11.31 10.93 4.44
C LEU A 76 12.75 10.91 3.93
N ALA A 77 13.21 12.00 3.29
CA ALA A 77 14.59 12.09 2.84
C ALA A 77 15.58 11.97 4.03
N GLN A 78 15.32 12.67 5.13
CA GLN A 78 16.12 12.57 6.36
C GLN A 78 16.12 11.16 6.95
N TYR A 79 14.97 10.47 6.95
CA TYR A 79 14.88 9.08 7.38
C TYR A 79 15.77 8.17 6.53
N TYR A 80 15.76 8.33 5.21
CA TYR A 80 16.62 7.52 4.34
C TYR A 80 18.12 7.85 4.52
N ARG A 81 18.48 9.13 4.65
CA ARG A 81 19.87 9.54 4.94
C ARG A 81 20.37 8.97 6.27
N SER A 82 19.52 8.87 7.29
CA SER A 82 19.92 8.23 8.56
C SER A 82 20.18 6.73 8.45
N HIS A 83 19.73 6.10 7.36
CA HIS A 83 20.03 4.71 7.00
C HIS A 83 21.12 4.61 5.91
N GLY A 84 21.85 5.69 5.63
CA GLY A 84 22.95 5.72 4.65
C GLY A 84 22.50 5.77 3.19
N ILE A 85 21.24 6.14 2.93
CA ILE A 85 20.68 6.30 1.58
C ILE A 85 20.61 7.80 1.27
N GLU A 86 21.52 8.26 0.42
CA GLU A 86 21.60 9.66 0.00
C GLU A 86 20.47 10.01 -0.98
N VAL A 87 19.42 10.65 -0.46
CA VAL A 87 18.27 11.15 -1.23
C VAL A 87 17.86 12.53 -0.72
N ASP A 88 17.20 13.29 -1.59
CA ASP A 88 16.63 14.60 -1.28
C ASP A 88 15.13 14.56 -1.48
N LYS A 89 14.38 15.51 -0.92
CA LYS A 89 12.92 15.58 -1.06
C LYS A 89 12.49 15.60 -2.53
N GLU A 90 13.28 16.19 -3.43
CA GLU A 90 13.07 16.20 -4.88
C GLU A 90 13.01 14.79 -5.47
N HIS A 91 13.73 13.84 -4.89
CA HIS A 91 13.76 12.43 -5.28
C HIS A 91 12.59 11.61 -4.68
N VAL A 92 11.78 12.20 -3.80
CA VAL A 92 10.69 11.51 -3.10
C VAL A 92 9.33 11.88 -3.71
N LEU A 93 8.56 10.87 -4.09
CA LEU A 93 7.14 10.97 -4.46
C LEU A 93 6.29 10.20 -3.45
N VAL A 94 5.39 10.89 -2.75
CA VAL A 94 4.45 10.25 -1.81
C VAL A 94 3.29 9.66 -2.58
N THR A 95 3.02 8.38 -2.34
CA THR A 95 1.93 7.61 -2.97
C THR A 95 1.01 6.99 -1.91
N THR A 96 -0.09 6.42 -2.36
CA THR A 96 -1.04 5.65 -1.56
C THR A 96 -0.46 4.29 -1.21
N GLY A 97 0.49 4.29 -0.27
CA GLY A 97 1.29 3.13 0.10
C GLY A 97 2.25 2.68 -1.02
N GLY A 98 3.01 1.64 -0.74
CA GLY A 98 3.99 1.09 -1.69
C GLY A 98 3.36 0.47 -2.95
N SER A 99 2.10 0.02 -2.86
CA SER A 99 1.39 -0.58 -4.00
C SER A 99 1.22 0.39 -5.17
N GLU A 100 0.86 1.65 -4.89
CA GLU A 100 0.72 2.67 -5.94
C GLU A 100 2.08 3.07 -6.51
N ALA A 101 3.13 3.15 -5.68
CA ALA A 101 4.49 3.42 -6.15
C ALA A 101 4.93 2.36 -7.17
N ILE A 102 4.74 1.07 -6.90
CA ILE A 102 5.07 -0.02 -7.84
C ILE A 102 4.27 0.10 -9.14
N ILE A 103 2.97 0.41 -9.04
CA ILE A 103 2.12 0.60 -10.23
C ILE A 103 2.63 1.79 -11.07
N PHE A 104 2.97 2.92 -10.45
CA PHE A 104 3.51 4.09 -11.14
C PHE A 104 4.86 3.80 -11.78
N THR A 105 5.74 3.06 -11.10
CA THR A 105 7.02 2.62 -11.67
C THR A 105 6.78 1.86 -12.97
N PHE A 106 5.95 0.82 -12.96
CA PHE A 106 5.68 0.04 -14.18
C PHE A 106 5.00 0.87 -15.28
N MET A 107 4.03 1.71 -14.93
CA MET A 107 3.36 2.57 -15.92
C MET A 107 4.27 3.67 -16.50
N THR A 108 5.38 3.99 -15.83
CA THR A 108 6.32 5.02 -16.30
C THR A 108 7.45 4.45 -17.14
N ILE A 109 7.92 3.23 -16.84
CA ILE A 109 9.12 2.67 -17.47
C ILE A 109 8.85 1.54 -18.47
N MET A 110 7.60 1.06 -18.59
CA MET A 110 7.26 -0.09 -19.43
C MET A 110 6.19 0.21 -20.47
N ASP A 111 6.39 -0.30 -21.67
CA ASP A 111 5.41 -0.41 -22.74
C ASP A 111 4.86 -1.84 -22.87
N PRO A 112 3.72 -2.05 -23.58
CA PRO A 112 3.21 -3.38 -23.85
C PRO A 112 4.23 -4.25 -24.61
N GLY A 113 4.64 -5.35 -23.97
CA GLY A 113 5.63 -6.28 -24.52
C GLY A 113 6.97 -6.23 -23.78
N ASP A 114 7.22 -5.19 -22.98
CA ASP A 114 8.38 -5.16 -22.10
C ASP A 114 8.28 -6.20 -20.99
N GLU A 115 9.44 -6.68 -20.53
CA GLU A 115 9.56 -7.77 -19.56
C GLU A 115 10.18 -7.29 -18.25
N VAL A 116 9.71 -7.86 -17.13
CA VAL A 116 10.27 -7.62 -15.79
C VAL A 116 10.61 -8.96 -15.15
N ILE A 117 11.81 -9.06 -14.58
CA ILE A 117 12.23 -10.24 -13.83
C ILE A 117 11.65 -10.16 -12.41
N ILE A 118 10.93 -11.20 -12.01
CA ILE A 118 10.37 -11.37 -10.67
C ILE A 118 11.01 -12.64 -10.06
N PRO A 119 11.80 -12.52 -8.97
CA PRO A 119 12.44 -13.65 -8.30
C PRO A 119 11.47 -14.68 -7.72
#